data_AF-A0A432GUI4-F1
#
_entry.id   AF-A0A432GUI4-F1
#
_cell.length_a   1.000
_cell.length_b   1.000
_cell.length_c   1.000
_cell.angle_alpha   90.00
_cell.angle_beta   90.00
_cell.angle_gamma   90.00
#
_symmetry.space_group_name_H-M   'P 1'
#
loop_
_entity.id
_entity.type
_entity.pdbx_description
1 polymer ?
#
loop_
_entity_poly.entity_id
_entity_poly.type
_entity_poly.pdbx_seq_one_letter_code
_entity_poly.pdbx_strand_id
1 'polypeptide(L)'
;MKAKYEIIRHPLKPYSLEYFPELSAEQIDFADNQNPASKTHYPNYDPAAFYQARAFRMRELFDQEFPSSGSSGGFQRISPDWLSPEVMLPITAGAFRIKATESVAVKQLSSVAFSRLRKFLESPLQSTAGHLLGLAEDEEDVSEKVDEPLVLVRLSEWLLLRKVWNMGLNVPAKGSQQKSHPEWQKLYRLQAQRMELQGEMPTGIFGEAMQIRHLRILKNWQKQLTAVLETDWNSLQKNLSQFYFGAVRKGKFNEGLTGTDRILPAVNIQKENPEPSDSENMYFKIQGETEWWYTDESGNRYVIYFSERESKDKAWLRHFLDVLVLLAVDIIPEGTQVTGLCITGEGKRKSRKIHLPSRQQAQDYLANLLQEMNTEHAAVLMPVESVLELAKENLTGADYNSRYTEWMDAKLNSSSENLGISSQYGPVKFLTDIAYPENPHQLINRRFQLFFETVLV
;
A
#
# COMPACT_ATOMS: atom_id res chain seq x y z
N MET A 1 -22.12 40.56 47.78
CA MET A 1 -21.13 39.47 47.68
C MET A 1 -20.25 39.73 46.46
N LYS A 2 -18.98 40.10 46.64
CA LYS A 2 -18.02 40.14 45.53
C LYS A 2 -17.52 38.71 45.31
N ALA A 3 -17.84 38.11 44.16
CA ALA A 3 -17.27 36.82 43.78
C ALA A 3 -15.73 36.96 43.73
N LYS A 4 -15.02 36.16 44.52
CA LYS A 4 -13.57 36.01 44.39
C LYS A 4 -13.32 35.29 43.07
N TYR A 5 -12.75 35.98 42.10
CA TYR A 5 -12.21 35.31 40.91
C TYR A 5 -10.90 34.64 41.31
N GLU A 6 -10.80 33.36 41.03
CA GLU A 6 -9.57 32.59 41.19
C GLU A 6 -8.78 32.71 39.88
N ILE A 7 -7.62 33.36 39.92
CA ILE A 7 -6.75 33.48 38.75
C ILE A 7 -5.95 32.19 38.66
N ILE A 8 -6.38 31.30 37.76
CA ILE A 8 -5.67 30.06 37.47
C ILE A 8 -4.58 30.35 36.43
N ARG A 9 -3.34 29.98 36.74
CA ARG A 9 -2.21 30.09 35.81
C ARG A 9 -1.98 28.73 35.16
N HIS A 10 -2.15 28.70 33.85
CA HIS A 10 -1.91 27.53 33.02
C HIS A 10 -0.50 27.60 32.40
N PRO A 11 0.21 26.46 32.29
CA PRO A 11 1.41 26.38 31.47
C PRO A 11 1.12 26.83 30.03
N LEU A 12 2.10 27.54 29.43
CA LEU A 12 1.99 28.03 28.05
C LEU A 12 1.86 26.90 27.01
N LYS A 13 2.43 25.73 27.32
CA LYS A 13 2.44 24.57 26.43
C LYS A 13 1.30 23.63 26.82
N PRO A 14 0.43 23.25 25.87
CA PRO A 14 -0.67 22.34 26.16
C PRO A 14 -0.19 20.95 26.58
N TYR A 15 1.04 20.59 26.21
CA TYR A 15 1.69 19.30 26.51
C TYR A 15 2.60 19.33 27.75
N SER A 16 2.48 20.32 28.62
CA SER A 16 3.26 20.36 29.87
C SER A 16 2.91 19.17 30.78
N LEU A 17 3.92 18.55 31.40
CA LEU A 17 3.75 17.40 32.31
C LEU A 17 2.83 17.69 33.50
N GLU A 18 2.64 18.96 33.87
CA GLU A 18 1.68 19.40 34.89
C GLU A 18 0.22 19.05 34.55
N TYR A 19 -0.11 18.90 33.26
CA TYR A 19 -1.42 18.44 32.79
C TYR A 19 -1.58 16.91 32.81
N PHE A 20 -0.47 16.17 32.85
CA PHE A 20 -0.43 14.71 32.66
C PHE A 20 0.37 14.03 33.78
N PRO A 21 -0.20 13.95 35.00
CA PRO A 21 0.50 13.44 36.18
C PRO A 21 0.93 11.97 36.03
N GLU A 22 0.22 11.19 35.22
CA GLU A 22 0.54 9.80 34.87
C GLU A 22 1.88 9.62 34.14
N LEU A 23 2.44 10.69 33.57
CA LEU A 23 3.76 10.70 32.92
C LEU A 23 4.88 11.13 33.87
N SER A 24 4.58 11.50 35.12
CA SER A 24 5.56 11.97 36.10
C SER A 24 6.23 10.80 36.84
N ALA A 25 7.52 10.99 37.19
CA ALA A 25 8.35 9.96 37.83
C ALA A 25 7.79 9.41 39.16
N GLU A 26 6.89 10.14 39.81
CA GLU A 26 6.39 9.84 41.16
C GLU A 26 5.37 8.70 41.20
N GLN A 27 4.85 8.23 40.05
CA GLN A 27 3.81 7.18 40.00
C GLN A 27 4.27 5.83 39.42
N ILE A 28 5.46 5.74 38.83
CA ILE A 28 5.92 4.48 38.21
C ILE A 28 6.53 3.51 39.27
N ASP A 29 6.95 4.02 40.44
CA ASP A 29 7.67 3.24 41.45
C ASP A 29 6.93 2.97 42.78
N PHE A 30 5.67 3.36 42.95
CA PHE A 30 4.96 3.11 44.22
C PHE A 30 3.50 2.67 44.02
N ALA A 31 3.31 1.35 43.86
CA ALA A 31 2.18 0.70 44.53
C ALA A 31 2.43 0.88 46.05
N ASP A 32 1.47 1.46 46.76
CA ASP A 32 1.54 1.91 48.16
C ASP A 32 2.30 3.23 48.39
N ASN A 33 1.61 4.36 48.28
CA ASN A 33 1.45 5.26 49.44
C ASN A 33 0.44 6.38 49.21
N GLN A 34 -0.17 6.76 50.32
CA GLN A 34 -1.29 7.68 50.48
C GLN A 34 -0.92 9.13 50.19
N ASN A 35 -1.82 9.84 49.49
CA ASN A 35 -1.94 11.30 49.34
C ASN A 35 -0.70 12.10 48.89
N PRO A 36 -0.62 12.50 47.62
CA PRO A 36 0.15 13.69 47.26
C PRO A 36 -0.70 14.94 47.57
N ALA A 37 -0.20 15.79 48.47
CA ALA A 37 -0.77 17.09 48.75
C ALA A 37 -0.80 17.96 47.48
N SER A 38 -2.01 18.37 47.09
CA SER A 38 -2.35 19.59 46.34
C SER A 38 -1.32 20.09 45.30
N LYS A 39 -1.17 19.39 44.18
CA LYS A 39 -0.91 20.07 42.90
C LYS A 39 -2.25 20.24 42.22
N THR A 40 -2.63 21.46 41.88
CA THR A 40 -3.85 21.76 41.14
C THR A 40 -3.86 20.92 39.86
N HIS A 41 -4.70 19.88 39.84
CA HIS A 41 -4.90 19.07 38.65
C HIS A 41 -5.60 19.94 37.62
N TYR A 42 -4.86 20.37 36.60
CA TYR A 42 -5.46 20.96 35.42
C TYR A 42 -5.72 19.82 34.45
N PRO A 43 -6.98 19.44 34.20
CA PRO A 43 -7.25 18.40 33.24
C PRO A 43 -7.01 18.95 31.83
N ASN A 44 -6.10 18.33 31.08
CA ASN A 44 -6.08 18.44 29.62
C ASN A 44 -6.48 17.07 29.05
N TYR A 45 -7.56 17.02 28.30
CA TYR A 45 -8.10 15.79 27.69
C TYR A 45 -7.82 15.69 26.20
N ASP A 46 -7.02 16.62 25.64
CA ASP A 46 -6.61 16.55 24.24
C ASP A 46 -5.57 15.42 24.03
N PRO A 47 -5.91 14.37 23.25
CA PRO A 47 -4.99 13.27 22.98
C PRO A 47 -3.68 13.76 22.34
N ALA A 48 -3.73 14.76 21.46
CA ALA A 48 -2.53 15.27 20.81
C ALA A 48 -1.55 15.90 21.80
N ALA A 49 -2.07 16.61 22.81
CA ALA A 49 -1.27 17.19 23.87
C ALA A 49 -0.66 16.12 24.79
N PHE A 50 -1.42 15.04 25.09
CA PHE A 50 -0.94 13.89 25.85
C PHE A 50 0.23 13.20 25.13
N TYR A 51 0.09 12.95 23.83
CA TYR A 51 1.15 12.30 23.04
C TYR A 51 2.42 13.14 22.97
N GLN A 52 2.28 14.46 22.81
CA GLN A 52 3.43 15.37 22.85
C GLN A 52 4.12 15.35 24.22
N ALA A 53 3.35 15.30 25.31
CA ALA A 53 3.88 15.21 26.66
C ALA A 53 4.63 13.88 26.88
N ARG A 54 4.05 12.76 26.41
CA ARG A 54 4.66 11.42 26.47
C ARG A 54 5.96 11.37 25.66
N ALA A 55 5.97 11.89 24.44
CA ALA A 55 7.18 11.93 23.61
C ALA A 55 8.29 12.79 24.25
N PHE A 56 7.93 13.92 24.85
CA PHE A 56 8.87 14.76 25.60
C PHE A 56 9.44 14.01 26.81
N ARG A 57 8.59 13.32 27.57
CA ARG A 57 9.00 12.53 28.73
C ARG A 57 9.92 11.37 28.35
N MET A 58 9.57 10.61 27.30
CA MET A 58 10.41 9.53 26.79
C MET A 58 11.78 10.05 26.34
N ARG A 59 11.84 11.25 25.76
CA ARG A 59 13.10 11.89 25.41
C ARG A 59 13.95 12.23 26.64
N GLU A 60 13.33 12.75 27.70
CA GLU A 60 14.03 13.02 28.97
C GLU A 60 14.57 11.72 29.60
N LEU A 61 13.75 10.66 29.66
CA LEU A 61 14.16 9.36 30.20
C LEU A 61 15.31 8.76 29.38
N PHE A 62 15.22 8.85 28.04
CA PHE A 62 16.29 8.41 27.14
C PHE A 62 17.58 9.20 27.38
N ASP A 63 17.50 10.52 27.62
CA ASP A 63 18.67 11.36 27.94
C ASP A 63 19.28 11.03 29.31
N GLN A 64 18.45 10.57 30.26
CA GLN A 64 18.92 10.11 31.57
C GLN A 64 19.63 8.75 31.47
N GLU A 65 19.08 7.80 30.70
CA GLU A 65 19.68 6.47 30.51
C GLU A 65 20.92 6.50 29.62
N PHE A 66 20.96 7.39 28.62
CA PHE A 66 22.06 7.52 27.66
C PHE A 66 22.65 8.94 27.70
N PRO A 67 23.32 9.33 28.81
CA PRO A 67 23.89 10.66 28.94
C PRO A 67 24.96 10.88 27.87
N SER A 68 24.90 12.05 27.23
CA SER A 68 25.84 12.49 26.19
C SER A 68 27.22 12.82 26.78
N SER A 69 27.91 11.84 27.38
CA SER A 69 29.29 12.02 27.83
C SER A 69 30.24 11.79 26.65
N GLY A 70 31.11 12.77 26.40
CA GLY A 70 32.03 12.84 25.25
C GLY A 70 33.16 11.81 25.23
N SER A 71 32.93 10.57 25.67
CA SER A 71 33.92 9.49 25.63
C SER A 71 33.30 8.18 25.15
N SER A 72 33.53 7.88 23.86
CA SER A 72 33.70 6.52 23.29
C SER A 72 32.76 5.39 23.73
N GLY A 73 31.46 5.64 23.94
CA GLY A 73 30.50 4.56 24.21
C GLY A 73 29.02 4.92 24.34
N GLY A 74 28.66 6.19 24.52
CA GLY A 74 27.25 6.64 24.58
C GLY A 74 26.63 6.89 23.20
N PHE A 75 25.30 6.75 23.09
CA PHE A 75 24.53 7.09 21.90
C PHE A 75 24.78 8.56 21.50
N GLN A 76 25.58 8.80 20.46
CA GLN A 76 25.74 10.15 19.90
C GLN A 76 24.48 10.49 19.13
N ARG A 77 23.70 11.45 19.63
CA ARG A 77 22.68 12.13 18.81
C ARG A 77 23.39 12.69 17.58
N ILE A 78 22.81 12.46 16.40
CA ILE A 78 23.27 13.10 15.17
C ILE A 78 23.11 14.60 15.40
N SER A 79 24.21 15.31 15.65
CA SER A 79 24.18 16.76 15.77
C SER A 79 23.61 17.33 14.47
N PRO A 80 22.79 18.39 14.50
CA PRO A 80 22.44 19.14 13.28
C PRO A 80 23.68 19.51 12.45
N ASP A 81 24.86 19.59 13.07
CA ASP A 81 26.15 19.84 12.43
C ASP A 81 26.63 18.72 11.48
N TRP A 82 26.05 17.51 11.55
CA TRP A 82 26.30 16.43 10.58
C TRP A 82 25.56 16.66 9.26
N LEU A 83 24.56 17.54 9.22
CA LEU A 83 23.91 17.91 7.99
C LEU A 83 24.85 18.83 7.21
N SER A 84 25.23 18.41 6.01
CA SER A 84 26.05 19.24 5.12
C SER A 84 25.47 20.65 5.00
N PRO A 85 26.31 21.69 4.83
CA PRO A 85 25.84 23.08 4.71
C PRO A 85 24.80 23.25 3.59
N GLU A 86 24.84 22.42 2.55
CA GLU A 86 23.84 22.34 1.46
C GLU A 86 22.44 21.95 1.93
N VAL A 87 22.33 21.12 2.97
CA VAL A 87 21.06 20.70 3.59
C VAL A 87 20.62 21.69 4.67
N MET A 88 21.56 22.27 5.41
CA MET A 88 21.26 23.23 6.48
C MET A 88 20.79 24.59 5.95
N LEU A 89 21.36 25.07 4.84
CA LEU A 89 20.99 26.34 4.20
C LEU A 89 19.47 26.45 3.91
N PRO A 90 18.81 25.50 3.22
CA PRO A 90 17.38 25.61 2.96
C PRO A 90 16.49 25.46 4.21
N ILE A 91 16.96 24.75 5.25
CA ILE A 91 16.21 24.57 6.51
C ILE A 91 16.25 25.84 7.37
N THR A 92 17.40 26.53 7.39
CA THR A 92 17.65 27.68 8.27
C THR A 92 17.41 29.03 7.60
N ALA A 93 17.62 29.14 6.29
CA ALA A 93 17.61 30.43 5.58
C ALA A 93 16.20 30.91 5.16
N GLY A 94 15.13 30.18 5.46
CA GLY A 94 13.78 30.67 5.24
C GLY A 94 12.75 29.57 5.18
N ALA A 95 11.79 29.64 6.11
CA ALA A 95 10.55 28.88 6.08
C ALA A 95 9.97 28.81 4.65
N PHE A 96 9.80 27.59 4.14
CA PHE A 96 8.94 27.24 3.02
C PHE A 96 8.93 28.22 1.82
N ARG A 97 10.09 28.51 1.22
CA ARG A 97 10.07 28.88 -0.20
C ARG A 97 9.93 27.61 -1.03
N ILE A 98 8.67 27.18 -1.22
CA ILE A 98 8.30 26.30 -2.32
C ILE A 98 8.80 26.99 -3.59
N LYS A 99 9.91 26.50 -4.17
CA LYS A 99 10.27 26.83 -5.54
C LYS A 99 9.24 26.16 -6.45
N ALA A 100 8.04 26.71 -6.51
CA ALA A 100 7.11 26.48 -7.60
C ALA A 100 7.53 27.44 -8.71
N THR A 101 8.51 27.02 -9.49
CA THR A 101 8.74 27.60 -10.81
C THR A 101 9.09 26.46 -11.75
N GLU A 102 8.21 25.47 -11.80
CA GLU A 102 8.00 24.75 -13.05
C GLU A 102 7.13 25.65 -13.93
N SER A 103 7.65 25.93 -15.12
CA SER A 103 7.03 26.76 -16.13
C SER A 103 5.56 26.43 -16.34
N VAL A 104 4.72 27.45 -16.31
CA VAL A 104 3.27 27.47 -16.59
C VAL A 104 2.99 27.22 -18.09
N ALA A 105 3.66 26.25 -18.70
CA ALA A 105 3.56 25.93 -20.13
C ALA A 105 3.50 24.43 -20.44
N VAL A 106 3.13 23.60 -19.46
CA VAL A 106 2.72 22.20 -19.70
C VAL A 106 1.33 22.02 -19.11
N LYS A 107 0.33 22.09 -19.99
CA LYS A 107 -1.09 21.86 -19.66
C LYS A 107 -1.27 20.56 -18.87
N GLN A 108 -2.18 20.61 -17.90
CA GLN A 108 -2.49 19.62 -16.85
C GLN A 108 -2.12 18.16 -17.16
N LEU A 109 -0.90 17.75 -16.79
CA LEU A 109 -0.54 16.34 -16.73
C LEU A 109 -0.97 15.78 -15.38
N SER A 110 -2.18 15.21 -15.32
CA SER A 110 -2.63 14.51 -14.12
C SER A 110 -1.83 13.21 -13.98
N SER A 111 -0.93 13.17 -13.01
CA SER A 111 -0.19 11.96 -12.65
C SER A 111 -1.09 11.02 -11.85
N VAL A 112 -1.25 9.79 -12.33
CA VAL A 112 -2.09 8.77 -11.71
C VAL A 112 -1.24 7.56 -11.34
N ALA A 113 -1.30 7.16 -10.08
CA ALA A 113 -0.64 5.96 -9.61
C ALA A 113 -1.37 4.69 -10.09
N PHE A 114 -0.61 3.67 -10.47
CA PHE A 114 -1.12 2.36 -10.87
C PHE A 114 -1.99 1.71 -9.79
N SER A 115 -1.62 1.90 -8.52
CA SER A 115 -2.43 1.46 -7.39
C SER A 115 -3.80 2.14 -7.32
N ARG A 116 -3.92 3.39 -7.80
CA ARG A 116 -5.20 4.13 -7.85
C ARG A 116 -6.11 3.55 -8.94
N LEU A 117 -5.59 3.24 -10.13
CA LEU A 117 -6.35 2.54 -11.19
C LEU A 117 -6.96 1.24 -10.65
N ARG A 118 -6.15 0.46 -9.93
CA ARG A 118 -6.59 -0.78 -9.29
C ARG A 118 -7.64 -0.51 -8.21
N LYS A 119 -7.38 0.41 -7.27
CA LYS A 119 -8.33 0.78 -6.21
C LYS A 119 -9.67 1.27 -6.79
N PHE A 120 -9.64 2.00 -7.90
CA PHE A 120 -10.85 2.48 -8.56
C PHE A 120 -11.69 1.33 -9.13
N LEU A 121 -11.07 0.36 -9.80
CA LEU A 121 -11.80 -0.84 -10.24
C LEU A 121 -12.29 -1.68 -9.06
N GLU A 122 -11.55 -1.73 -7.95
CA GLU A 122 -11.97 -2.48 -6.76
C GLU A 122 -13.14 -1.82 -6.01
N SER A 123 -13.08 -0.49 -5.84
CA SER A 123 -14.08 0.33 -5.17
C SER A 123 -14.03 1.77 -5.70
N PRO A 124 -14.86 2.10 -6.70
CA PRO A 124 -14.90 3.42 -7.33
C PRO A 124 -15.18 4.53 -6.32
N LEU A 125 -16.13 4.30 -5.40
CA LEU A 125 -16.45 5.19 -4.29
C LEU A 125 -15.22 5.56 -3.46
N GLN A 126 -14.54 4.55 -2.89
CA GLN A 126 -13.44 4.80 -1.96
C GLN A 126 -12.24 5.44 -2.65
N SER A 127 -11.93 4.99 -3.88
CA SER A 127 -10.83 5.58 -4.65
C SER A 127 -11.10 7.02 -5.07
N THR A 128 -12.35 7.35 -5.41
CA THR A 128 -12.72 8.70 -5.85
C THR A 128 -12.79 9.65 -4.65
N ALA A 129 -13.43 9.21 -3.55
CA ALA A 129 -13.49 9.99 -2.31
C ALA A 129 -12.08 10.30 -1.77
N GLY A 130 -11.19 9.30 -1.69
CA GLY A 130 -9.82 9.54 -1.22
C GLY A 130 -9.01 10.49 -2.11
N HIS A 131 -9.28 10.51 -3.43
CA HIS A 131 -8.56 11.40 -4.34
C HIS A 131 -9.15 12.82 -4.40
N LEU A 132 -10.47 12.95 -4.60
CA LEU A 132 -11.12 14.25 -4.78
C LEU A 132 -11.22 15.02 -3.45
N LEU A 133 -11.53 14.31 -2.36
CA LEU A 133 -11.72 14.92 -1.04
C LEU A 133 -10.45 14.91 -0.19
N GLY A 134 -9.37 14.28 -0.67
CA GLY A 134 -8.12 14.14 0.07
C GLY A 134 -8.25 13.32 1.36
N LEU A 135 -9.29 12.49 1.47
CA LEU A 135 -9.53 11.67 2.64
C LEU A 135 -8.54 10.50 2.67
N ALA A 136 -7.69 10.48 3.70
CA ALA A 136 -6.87 9.31 3.99
C ALA A 136 -7.70 8.26 4.74
N GLU A 137 -7.29 6.99 4.63
CA GLU A 137 -7.72 6.00 5.61
C GLU A 137 -7.15 6.41 6.97
N ASP A 138 -7.94 6.28 8.04
CA ASP A 138 -7.45 6.50 9.41
C ASP A 138 -6.26 5.57 9.63
N GLU A 139 -5.05 6.13 9.65
CA GLU A 139 -3.87 5.37 10.04
C GLU A 139 -4.04 4.98 11.51
N GLU A 140 -3.91 3.69 11.83
CA GLU A 140 -3.85 3.26 13.23
C GLU A 140 -2.78 4.10 13.93
N ASP A 141 -3.19 4.84 14.95
CA ASP A 141 -2.27 5.67 15.70
C ASP A 141 -1.26 4.75 16.40
N VAL A 142 -0.02 4.79 15.93
CA VAL A 142 1.07 3.96 16.46
C VAL A 142 1.27 4.21 17.96
N SER A 143 0.85 5.37 18.47
CA SER A 143 0.93 5.71 19.90
C SER A 143 -0.11 4.98 20.77
N GLU A 144 -1.20 4.48 20.18
CA GLU A 144 -2.18 3.60 20.84
C GLU A 144 -1.65 2.17 21.02
N LYS A 145 -0.57 1.80 20.32
CA LYS A 145 0.10 0.50 20.49
C LYS A 145 0.93 0.53 21.78
N VAL A 146 0.31 0.09 22.87
CA VAL A 146 0.96 -0.02 24.19
C VAL A 146 1.74 -1.34 24.33
N ASP A 147 1.20 -2.41 23.74
CA ASP A 147 1.75 -3.76 23.87
C ASP A 147 2.33 -4.30 22.56
N GLU A 148 3.27 -5.23 22.70
CA GLU A 148 3.81 -5.99 21.57
C GLU A 148 2.70 -6.83 20.90
N PRO A 149 2.61 -6.84 19.56
CA PRO A 149 1.60 -7.62 18.87
C PRO A 149 1.87 -9.12 19.00
N LEU A 150 0.88 -9.89 19.44
CA LEU A 150 0.96 -11.37 19.45
C LEU A 150 1.03 -11.96 18.03
N VAL A 151 0.47 -11.26 17.05
CA VAL A 151 0.44 -11.65 15.63
C VAL A 151 0.61 -10.41 14.78
N LEU A 152 1.42 -10.51 13.74
CA LEU A 152 1.53 -9.44 12.75
C LEU A 152 0.21 -9.18 12.04
N VAL A 153 -0.10 -7.90 11.87
CA VAL A 153 -1.18 -7.47 10.99
C VAL A 153 -0.89 -7.95 9.57
N ARG A 154 -1.94 -8.40 8.89
CA ARG A 154 -1.89 -9.07 7.60
C ARG A 154 -1.08 -8.34 6.52
N LEU A 155 -1.28 -7.02 6.40
CA LEU A 155 -0.55 -6.19 5.45
C LEU A 155 0.95 -6.24 5.73
N SER A 156 1.34 -6.11 6.99
CA SER A 156 2.73 -6.13 7.45
C SER A 156 3.37 -7.51 7.24
N GLU A 157 2.64 -8.61 7.50
CA GLU A 157 3.08 -9.97 7.17
C GLU A 157 3.40 -10.10 5.67
N TRP A 158 2.48 -9.65 4.79
CA TRP A 158 2.69 -9.73 3.35
C TRP A 158 3.85 -8.86 2.86
N LEU A 159 4.01 -7.64 3.41
CA LEU A 159 5.12 -6.74 3.08
C LEU A 159 6.47 -7.33 3.51
N LEU A 160 6.54 -7.96 4.70
CA LEU A 160 7.73 -8.66 5.17
C LEU A 160 8.10 -9.81 4.22
N LEU A 161 7.14 -10.67 3.88
CA LEU A 161 7.36 -11.80 2.97
C LEU A 161 7.85 -11.34 1.60
N ARG A 162 7.22 -10.29 1.03
CA ARG A 162 7.63 -9.71 -0.26
C ARG A 162 9.04 -9.13 -0.19
N LYS A 163 9.39 -8.44 0.90
CA LYS A 163 10.73 -7.88 1.09
C LYS A 163 11.79 -8.98 1.17
N VAL A 164 11.54 -10.04 1.95
CA VAL A 164 12.44 -11.19 2.07
C VAL A 164 12.58 -11.93 0.73
N TRP A 165 11.49 -12.08 -0.02
CA TRP A 165 11.50 -12.64 -1.37
C TRP A 165 12.40 -11.82 -2.31
N ASN A 166 12.23 -10.50 -2.34
CA ASN A 166 13.02 -9.60 -3.17
C ASN A 166 14.52 -9.68 -2.82
N MET A 167 14.86 -9.72 -1.53
CA MET A 167 16.26 -9.93 -1.11
C MET A 167 16.80 -11.28 -1.60
N GLY A 168 15.99 -12.34 -1.59
CA GLY A 168 16.38 -13.65 -2.10
C GLY A 168 16.71 -13.65 -3.60
N LEU A 169 16.00 -12.84 -4.38
CA LEU A 169 16.30 -12.64 -5.81
C LEU A 169 17.60 -11.86 -6.03
N ASN A 170 17.95 -10.97 -5.10
CA ASN A 170 19.10 -10.08 -5.20
C ASN A 170 20.42 -10.69 -4.72
N VAL A 171 20.39 -11.87 -4.08
CA VAL A 171 21.63 -12.54 -3.64
C VAL A 171 22.41 -12.99 -4.88
N PRO A 172 23.62 -12.44 -5.12
CA PRO A 172 24.45 -12.87 -6.25
C PRO A 172 24.85 -14.33 -6.05
N ALA A 173 24.73 -15.13 -7.11
CA ALA A 173 25.23 -16.49 -7.15
C ALA A 173 26.76 -16.46 -6.95
N LYS A 174 27.22 -16.62 -5.70
CA LYS A 174 28.65 -16.75 -5.40
C LYS A 174 29.15 -18.01 -6.10
N GLY A 175 30.25 -17.85 -6.84
CA GLY A 175 30.81 -18.85 -7.75
C GLY A 175 30.72 -20.29 -7.24
N SER A 176 30.19 -21.14 -8.12
CA SER A 176 30.38 -22.59 -8.27
C SER A 176 30.24 -23.56 -7.08
N GLN A 177 30.12 -23.16 -5.81
CA GLN A 177 30.06 -24.14 -4.70
C GLN A 177 29.14 -23.83 -3.51
N GLN A 178 28.33 -22.77 -3.53
CA GLN A 178 27.38 -22.51 -2.44
C GLN A 178 25.94 -22.53 -2.93
N LYS A 179 25.21 -23.57 -2.45
CA LYS A 179 23.77 -23.89 -2.55
C LYS A 179 23.01 -23.06 -3.58
N SER A 180 22.47 -23.74 -4.61
CA SER A 180 21.61 -23.19 -5.67
C SER A 180 20.30 -22.52 -5.20
N HIS A 181 20.14 -22.26 -3.91
CA HIS A 181 18.92 -21.73 -3.29
C HIS A 181 19.26 -20.69 -2.21
N PRO A 182 18.44 -19.63 -2.09
CA PRO A 182 18.65 -18.59 -1.09
C PRO A 182 18.45 -19.14 0.33
N GLU A 183 19.28 -18.69 1.26
CA GLU A 183 19.14 -19.03 2.68
C GLU A 183 18.02 -18.21 3.32
N TRP A 184 16.76 -18.57 3.02
CA TRP A 184 15.54 -17.88 3.48
C TRP A 184 15.55 -17.55 4.97
N GLN A 185 16.09 -18.45 5.80
CA GLN A 185 16.16 -18.25 7.25
C GLN A 185 17.04 -17.05 7.65
N LYS A 186 18.18 -16.84 6.98
CA LYS A 186 19.07 -15.71 7.27
C LYS A 186 18.45 -14.40 6.79
N LEU A 187 17.91 -14.39 5.57
CA LEU A 187 17.26 -13.20 5.00
C LEU A 187 16.03 -12.78 5.81
N TYR A 188 15.22 -13.76 6.23
CA TYR A 188 14.08 -13.52 7.10
C TYR A 188 14.50 -12.94 8.44
N ARG A 189 15.50 -13.53 9.12
CA ARG A 189 15.97 -13.04 10.42
C ARG A 189 16.42 -11.58 10.36
N LEU A 190 17.13 -11.19 9.30
CA LEU A 190 17.63 -9.82 9.13
C LEU A 190 16.48 -8.80 9.11
N GLN A 191 15.38 -9.10 8.42
CA GLN A 191 14.22 -8.21 8.36
C GLN A 191 13.33 -8.32 9.62
N ALA A 192 13.14 -9.53 10.15
CA ALA A 192 12.37 -9.75 11.37
C ALA A 192 13.02 -9.06 12.58
N GLN A 193 14.35 -9.12 12.73
CA GLN A 193 15.08 -8.41 13.79
C GLN A 193 14.86 -6.89 13.72
N ARG A 194 14.83 -6.33 12.51
CA ARG A 194 14.55 -4.90 12.35
C ARG A 194 13.14 -4.55 12.82
N MET A 195 12.14 -5.36 12.46
CA MET A 195 10.75 -5.14 12.88
C MET A 195 10.55 -5.40 14.38
N GLU A 196 11.26 -6.36 14.96
CA GLU A 196 11.32 -6.64 16.40
C GLU A 196 11.86 -5.43 17.17
N LEU A 197 12.99 -4.84 16.71
CA LEU A 197 13.52 -3.60 17.29
C LEU A 197 12.58 -2.39 17.15
N GLN A 198 11.64 -2.44 16.20
CA GLN A 198 10.59 -1.43 16.00
C GLN A 198 9.33 -1.73 16.82
N GLY A 199 9.26 -2.87 17.52
CA GLY A 199 8.06 -3.31 18.24
C GLY A 199 6.90 -3.78 17.35
N GLU A 200 7.16 -4.01 16.05
CA GLU A 200 6.12 -4.44 15.08
C GLU A 200 5.97 -5.97 14.98
N MET A 201 7.01 -6.72 15.39
CA MET A 201 7.07 -8.17 15.27
C MET A 201 6.84 -8.83 16.64
N PRO A 202 6.04 -9.92 16.72
CA PRO A 202 6.00 -10.75 17.91
C PRO A 202 7.36 -11.38 18.22
N THR A 203 7.66 -11.49 19.50
CA THR A 203 8.85 -12.08 20.10
C THR A 203 8.51 -13.40 20.79
N GLY A 204 9.54 -14.09 21.27
CA GLY A 204 9.41 -15.39 21.93
C GLY A 204 8.71 -16.46 21.07
N ILE A 205 7.83 -17.24 21.70
CA ILE A 205 7.16 -18.39 21.07
C ILE A 205 6.28 -18.00 19.88
N PHE A 206 5.66 -16.82 19.92
CA PHE A 206 4.79 -16.34 18.85
C PHE A 206 5.62 -15.93 17.64
N GLY A 207 6.73 -15.21 17.88
CA GLY A 207 7.71 -14.86 16.84
C GLY A 207 8.29 -16.10 16.15
N GLU A 208 8.65 -17.13 16.93
CA GLU A 208 9.16 -18.40 16.40
C GLU A 208 8.11 -19.15 15.55
N ALA A 209 6.86 -19.25 16.04
CA ALA A 209 5.78 -19.88 15.30
C ALA A 209 5.50 -19.15 13.97
N MET A 210 5.49 -17.82 13.98
CA MET A 210 5.36 -17.00 12.77
C MET A 210 6.54 -17.20 11.82
N GLN A 211 7.77 -17.23 12.32
CA GLN A 211 8.95 -17.52 11.51
C GLN A 211 8.82 -18.88 10.80
N ILE A 212 8.41 -19.93 11.50
CA ILE A 212 8.23 -21.26 10.90
C ILE A 212 7.18 -21.22 9.78
N ARG A 213 6.05 -20.54 10.01
CA ARG A 213 4.99 -20.34 9.01
C ARG A 213 5.50 -19.56 7.78
N HIS A 214 6.14 -18.42 7.98
CA HIS A 214 6.66 -17.57 6.90
C HIS A 214 7.73 -18.26 6.07
N LEU A 215 8.65 -19.00 6.70
CA LEU A 215 9.66 -19.77 5.99
C LEU A 215 9.04 -20.90 5.17
N ARG A 216 7.95 -21.52 5.63
CA ARG A 216 7.19 -22.49 4.85
C ARG A 216 6.57 -21.85 3.61
N ILE A 217 5.97 -20.66 3.76
CA ILE A 217 5.38 -19.90 2.66
C ILE A 217 6.43 -19.56 1.58
N LEU A 218 7.59 -19.00 1.98
CA LEU A 218 8.66 -18.65 1.05
C LEU A 218 9.21 -19.87 0.28
N LYS A 219 9.42 -20.99 0.99
CA LYS A 219 9.84 -22.25 0.35
C LYS A 219 8.79 -22.80 -0.59
N ASN A 220 7.51 -22.69 -0.24
CA ASN A 220 6.41 -23.11 -1.11
C ASN A 220 6.34 -22.26 -2.38
N TRP A 221 6.46 -20.93 -2.26
CA TRP A 221 6.51 -20.03 -3.41
C TRP A 221 7.65 -20.40 -4.35
N GLN A 222 8.85 -20.62 -3.82
CA GLN A 222 10.00 -21.07 -4.61
C GLN A 222 9.68 -22.39 -5.33
N LYS A 223 9.28 -23.42 -4.59
CA LYS A 223 9.03 -24.76 -5.13
C LYS A 223 7.97 -24.74 -6.21
N GLN A 224 6.88 -24.01 -6.00
CA GLN A 224 5.80 -23.90 -6.98
C GLN A 224 6.28 -23.19 -8.23
N LEU A 225 6.96 -22.06 -8.09
CA LEU A 225 7.37 -21.25 -9.22
C LEU A 225 8.39 -22.00 -10.11
N THR A 226 9.39 -22.66 -9.51
CA THR A 226 10.33 -23.51 -10.24
C THR A 226 9.65 -24.71 -10.91
N ALA A 227 8.62 -25.28 -10.28
CA ALA A 227 7.87 -26.41 -10.84
C ALA A 227 6.94 -25.99 -11.98
N VAL A 228 6.35 -24.79 -11.93
CA VAL A 228 5.46 -24.28 -13.01
C VAL A 228 6.25 -23.91 -14.24
N LEU A 229 7.38 -23.23 -14.02
CA LEU A 229 8.21 -22.69 -15.08
C LEU A 229 9.28 -23.68 -15.55
N GLU A 230 9.30 -24.89 -14.98
CA GLU A 230 10.25 -25.97 -15.31
C GLU A 230 11.73 -25.51 -15.35
N THR A 231 12.08 -24.61 -14.43
CA THR A 231 13.35 -23.86 -14.41
C THR A 231 14.07 -24.00 -13.07
N ASP A 232 15.40 -23.88 -13.10
CA ASP A 232 16.22 -23.74 -11.90
C ASP A 232 16.16 -22.32 -11.33
N TRP A 233 16.62 -22.15 -10.08
CA TRP A 233 16.60 -20.85 -9.39
C TRP A 233 17.47 -19.79 -10.09
N ASN A 234 18.60 -20.17 -10.71
CA ASN A 234 19.48 -19.20 -11.35
C ASN A 234 18.85 -18.64 -12.64
N SER A 235 18.22 -19.50 -13.44
CA SER A 235 17.51 -19.04 -14.65
C SER A 235 16.27 -18.23 -14.30
N LEU A 236 15.58 -18.61 -13.21
CA LEU A 236 14.52 -17.80 -12.60
C LEU A 236 15.03 -16.40 -12.24
N GLN A 237 16.14 -16.27 -11.52
CA GLN A 237 16.71 -14.96 -11.16
C GLN A 237 17.09 -14.11 -12.39
N LYS A 238 17.56 -14.73 -13.48
CA LYS A 238 17.96 -14.02 -14.70
C LYS A 238 16.78 -13.50 -15.51
N ASN A 239 15.72 -14.29 -15.60
CA ASN A 239 14.59 -14.04 -16.50
C ASN A 239 13.39 -13.39 -15.81
N LEU A 240 13.41 -13.32 -14.48
CA LEU A 240 12.41 -12.62 -13.70
C LEU A 240 12.68 -11.12 -13.71
N SER A 241 11.63 -10.34 -13.92
CA SER A 241 11.70 -8.90 -14.01
C SER A 241 10.50 -8.22 -13.34
N GLN A 242 10.71 -7.03 -12.80
CA GLN A 242 9.65 -6.15 -12.33
C GLN A 242 9.79 -4.78 -13.00
N PHE A 243 8.70 -4.26 -13.56
CA PHE A 243 8.71 -2.99 -14.26
C PHE A 243 8.28 -1.85 -13.33
N TYR A 244 9.04 -0.76 -13.34
CA TYR A 244 8.75 0.47 -12.61
C TYR A 244 8.58 1.62 -13.58
N PHE A 245 7.46 2.30 -13.48
CA PHE A 245 7.11 3.44 -14.34
C PHE A 245 7.19 4.75 -13.56
N GLY A 246 8.01 5.68 -14.05
CA GLY A 246 8.12 7.02 -13.49
C GLY A 246 9.00 7.09 -12.24
N ALA A 247 8.68 8.02 -11.33
CA ALA A 247 9.49 8.27 -10.14
C ALA A 247 9.41 7.10 -9.15
N VAL A 248 10.57 6.61 -8.73
CA VAL A 248 10.66 5.52 -7.75
C VAL A 248 10.79 6.09 -6.34
N ARG A 249 10.03 5.53 -5.39
CA ARG A 249 10.08 5.95 -3.98
C ARG A 249 11.48 5.80 -3.40
N LYS A 250 11.94 6.83 -2.68
CA LYS A 250 13.18 6.77 -1.88
C LYS A 250 13.08 5.60 -0.90
N GLY A 251 14.15 4.84 -0.74
CA GLY A 251 14.16 3.66 0.13
C GLY A 251 13.92 2.32 -0.57
N LYS A 252 13.46 2.33 -1.83
CA LYS A 252 13.09 1.10 -2.55
C LYS A 252 14.31 0.29 -3.01
N PHE A 253 15.36 0.98 -3.44
CA PHE A 253 16.62 0.39 -3.91
C PHE A 253 17.78 0.70 -2.96
N ASN A 254 17.59 0.51 -1.65
CA ASN A 254 18.65 0.78 -0.67
C ASN A 254 19.94 -0.05 -0.91
N GLU A 255 19.80 -1.20 -1.56
CA GLU A 255 20.91 -2.10 -1.92
C GLU A 255 21.31 -1.95 -3.41
N GLY A 256 20.82 -0.90 -4.09
CA GLY A 256 21.05 -0.66 -5.52
C GLY A 256 19.98 -1.25 -6.44
N LEU A 257 20.11 -0.96 -7.74
CA LEU A 257 19.27 -1.56 -8.78
C LEU A 257 19.76 -2.96 -9.11
N THR A 258 18.83 -3.90 -9.24
CA THR A 258 19.16 -5.28 -9.56
C THR A 258 18.91 -5.57 -11.04
N GLY A 259 19.46 -6.68 -11.55
CA GLY A 259 19.21 -7.11 -12.93
C GLY A 259 17.74 -7.46 -13.21
N THR A 260 16.93 -7.67 -12.17
CA THR A 260 15.49 -7.96 -12.28
C THR A 260 14.65 -6.69 -12.32
N ASP A 261 15.15 -5.55 -11.85
CA ASP A 261 14.41 -4.29 -11.82
C ASP A 261 14.54 -3.53 -13.16
N ARG A 262 13.43 -3.22 -13.83
CA ARG A 262 13.40 -2.45 -15.08
C ARG A 262 12.73 -1.10 -14.84
N ILE A 263 13.52 -0.02 -14.82
CA ILE A 263 13.00 1.35 -14.70
C ILE A 263 12.70 1.90 -16.09
N LEU A 264 11.48 2.40 -16.26
CA LEU A 264 10.96 2.97 -17.47
C LEU A 264 10.36 4.36 -17.19
N PRO A 265 10.32 5.25 -18.19
CA PRO A 265 9.63 6.53 -18.06
C PRO A 265 8.13 6.31 -17.74
N ALA A 266 7.51 7.32 -17.14
CA ALA A 266 6.06 7.28 -16.89
C ALA A 266 5.30 7.10 -18.21
N VAL A 267 4.23 6.31 -18.17
CA VAL A 267 3.44 6.00 -19.37
C VAL A 267 2.56 7.20 -19.68
N ASN A 268 2.75 7.78 -20.85
CA ASN A 268 1.92 8.89 -21.32
C ASN A 268 0.76 8.32 -22.13
N ILE A 269 -0.46 8.58 -21.69
CA ILE A 269 -1.69 8.22 -22.42
C ILE A 269 -2.36 9.51 -22.85
N GLN A 270 -2.70 9.58 -24.13
CA GLN A 270 -3.37 10.72 -24.73
C GLN A 270 -4.78 10.30 -25.11
N LYS A 271 -5.75 11.19 -24.89
CA LYS A 271 -7.09 11.04 -25.41
C LYS A 271 -7.43 12.24 -26.27
N GLU A 272 -7.77 11.99 -27.53
CA GLU A 272 -8.36 12.99 -28.42
C GLU A 272 -9.87 13.06 -28.12
N ASN A 273 -10.36 14.25 -27.79
CA ASN A 273 -11.80 14.46 -27.65
C ASN A 273 -12.42 14.67 -29.04
N PRO A 274 -13.46 13.91 -29.42
CA PRO A 274 -14.09 14.03 -30.74
C PRO A 274 -14.98 15.26 -30.89
N GLU A 275 -15.31 15.99 -29.81
CA GLU A 275 -16.15 17.20 -29.90
C GLU A 275 -15.30 18.48 -30.06
N PRO A 276 -15.58 19.33 -31.07
CA PRO A 276 -14.88 20.60 -31.30
C PRO A 276 -15.44 21.69 -30.38
N SER A 277 -15.38 21.46 -29.07
CA SER A 277 -15.41 22.54 -28.09
C SER A 277 -14.00 22.65 -27.49
N ASP A 278 -13.66 23.80 -26.90
CA ASP A 278 -12.34 24.16 -26.32
C ASP A 278 -11.77 23.17 -25.25
N SER A 279 -12.28 21.95 -25.14
CA SER A 279 -11.73 20.89 -24.31
C SER A 279 -10.37 20.42 -24.84
N GLU A 280 -9.33 20.86 -24.15
CA GLU A 280 -7.93 20.51 -24.42
C GLU A 280 -7.72 18.98 -24.40
N ASN A 281 -6.84 18.48 -25.28
CA ASN A 281 -6.38 17.09 -25.22
C ASN A 281 -5.93 16.75 -23.80
N MET A 282 -6.54 15.72 -23.20
CA MET A 282 -6.17 15.28 -21.86
C MET A 282 -4.94 14.38 -21.94
N TYR A 283 -3.89 14.75 -21.21
CA TYR A 283 -2.67 13.96 -21.09
C TYR A 283 -2.57 13.37 -19.69
N PHE A 284 -2.50 12.04 -19.61
CA PHE A 284 -2.34 11.33 -18.35
C PHE A 284 -0.95 10.70 -18.25
N LYS A 285 -0.37 10.75 -17.05
CA LYS A 285 0.88 10.06 -16.72
C LYS A 285 0.60 8.93 -15.75
N ILE A 286 0.82 7.68 -16.15
CA ILE A 286 0.73 6.54 -15.23
C ILE A 286 2.10 6.28 -14.62
N GLN A 287 2.13 6.16 -13.29
CA GLN A 287 3.32 5.85 -12.50
C GLN A 287 3.05 4.66 -11.58
N GLY A 288 4.05 3.82 -11.31
CA GLY A 288 3.88 2.69 -10.39
C GLY A 288 4.80 1.51 -10.64
N GLU A 289 4.39 0.35 -10.15
CA GLU A 289 5.09 -0.91 -10.32
C GLU A 289 4.12 -1.98 -10.81
N THR A 290 4.60 -2.88 -11.67
CA THR A 290 3.89 -4.13 -12.01
C THR A 290 4.13 -5.19 -10.95
N GLU A 291 3.36 -6.28 -11.02
CA GLU A 291 3.74 -7.55 -10.40
C GLU A 291 4.95 -8.17 -11.13
N TRP A 292 5.37 -9.37 -10.73
CA TRP A 292 6.57 -10.01 -11.28
C TRP A 292 6.31 -10.62 -12.66
N TRP A 293 7.26 -10.48 -13.58
CA TRP A 293 7.21 -10.99 -14.95
C TRP A 293 8.35 -11.96 -15.23
N TYR A 294 8.05 -13.17 -15.68
CA TYR A 294 9.05 -14.12 -16.13
C TYR A 294 8.94 -14.32 -17.65
N THR A 295 10.07 -14.31 -18.35
CA THR A 295 10.14 -14.63 -19.78
C THR A 295 10.86 -15.95 -19.98
N ASP A 296 10.18 -16.91 -20.58
CA ASP A 296 10.78 -18.21 -20.93
C ASP A 296 11.65 -18.10 -22.19
N GLU A 297 12.53 -19.09 -22.41
CA GLU A 297 13.38 -19.22 -23.60
C GLU A 297 12.55 -19.27 -24.90
N SER A 298 11.33 -19.80 -24.82
CA SER A 298 10.36 -19.84 -25.92
C SER A 298 9.71 -18.49 -26.24
N GLY A 299 10.00 -17.44 -25.46
CA GLY A 299 9.39 -16.12 -25.57
C GLY A 299 8.02 -15.99 -24.89
N ASN A 300 7.52 -17.05 -24.24
CA ASN A 300 6.30 -17.00 -23.43
C ASN A 300 6.51 -16.14 -22.19
N ARG A 301 5.49 -15.37 -21.80
CA ARG A 301 5.55 -14.50 -20.63
C ARG A 301 4.58 -14.93 -19.54
N TYR A 302 5.02 -14.82 -18.29
CA TYR A 302 4.25 -15.18 -17.12
C TYR A 302 4.15 -14.00 -16.17
N VAL A 303 2.94 -13.68 -15.74
CA VAL A 303 2.67 -12.62 -14.76
C VAL A 303 2.38 -13.28 -13.42
N ILE A 304 3.20 -13.00 -12.42
CA ILE A 304 3.26 -13.74 -11.17
C ILE A 304 2.83 -12.84 -10.02
N TYR A 305 1.75 -13.23 -9.37
CA TYR A 305 1.26 -12.60 -8.16
C TYR A 305 1.36 -13.57 -6.98
N PHE A 306 2.08 -13.15 -5.93
CA PHE A 306 2.14 -13.86 -4.67
C PHE A 306 1.00 -13.40 -3.76
N SER A 307 0.05 -14.30 -3.52
CA SER A 307 -1.03 -14.08 -2.58
C SER A 307 -0.75 -14.81 -1.27
N GLU A 308 -1.15 -14.20 -0.16
CA GLU A 308 -1.08 -14.85 1.14
C GLU A 308 -2.18 -15.93 1.31
N ARG A 309 -3.38 -15.68 0.79
CA ARG A 309 -4.56 -16.55 0.87
C ARG A 309 -4.94 -17.14 -0.48
N GLU A 310 -5.98 -17.97 -0.50
CA GLU A 310 -6.61 -18.40 -1.74
C GLU A 310 -6.94 -17.20 -2.64
N SER A 311 -6.46 -17.26 -3.88
CA SER A 311 -6.70 -16.23 -4.89
C SER A 311 -8.20 -16.17 -5.21
N LYS A 312 -8.82 -15.07 -4.79
CA LYS A 312 -10.15 -14.64 -5.22
C LYS A 312 -10.08 -14.11 -6.65
N ASP A 313 -11.22 -14.11 -7.35
CA ASP A 313 -11.28 -13.63 -8.74
C ASP A 313 -10.82 -12.16 -8.89
N LYS A 314 -11.01 -11.34 -7.85
CA LYS A 314 -10.49 -9.97 -7.74
C LYS A 314 -8.97 -9.86 -7.95
N ALA A 315 -8.19 -10.87 -7.57
CA ALA A 315 -6.72 -10.82 -7.70
C ALA A 315 -6.26 -10.71 -9.17
N TRP A 316 -7.09 -11.17 -10.11
CA TRP A 316 -6.79 -11.13 -11.54
C TRP A 316 -6.84 -9.72 -12.14
N LEU A 317 -7.46 -8.75 -11.46
CA LEU A 317 -7.36 -7.33 -11.85
C LEU A 317 -5.91 -6.85 -11.89
N ARG A 318 -5.03 -7.46 -11.07
CA ARG A 318 -3.61 -7.14 -11.05
C ARG A 318 -2.95 -7.52 -12.36
N HIS A 319 -3.12 -8.77 -12.78
CA HIS A 319 -2.60 -9.30 -14.03
C HIS A 319 -3.16 -8.55 -15.24
N PHE A 320 -4.46 -8.25 -15.22
CA PHE A 320 -5.12 -7.50 -16.28
C PHE A 320 -4.50 -6.11 -16.49
N LEU A 321 -4.41 -5.31 -15.43
CA LEU A 321 -3.87 -3.95 -15.53
C LEU A 321 -2.39 -3.96 -15.92
N ASP A 322 -1.59 -4.91 -15.42
CA ASP A 322 -0.17 -5.03 -15.78
C ASP A 322 -0.01 -5.28 -17.29
N VAL A 323 -0.83 -6.20 -17.84
CA VAL A 323 -0.83 -6.54 -19.26
C VAL A 323 -1.20 -5.33 -20.12
N LEU A 324 -2.27 -4.60 -19.77
CA LEU A 324 -2.70 -3.43 -20.53
C LEU A 324 -1.62 -2.33 -20.57
N VAL A 325 -0.97 -2.05 -19.44
CA VAL A 325 0.07 -1.02 -19.37
C VAL A 325 1.29 -1.43 -20.19
N LEU A 326 1.72 -2.69 -20.10
CA LEU A 326 2.87 -3.17 -20.86
C LEU A 326 2.61 -3.27 -22.37
N LEU A 327 1.36 -3.57 -22.78
CA LEU A 327 0.93 -3.49 -24.18
C LEU A 327 0.91 -2.04 -24.68
N ALA A 328 0.37 -1.11 -23.90
CA ALA A 328 0.27 0.30 -24.28
C ALA A 328 1.64 0.95 -24.57
N VAL A 329 2.68 0.49 -23.86
CA VAL A 329 4.08 0.95 -23.98
C VAL A 329 4.91 0.09 -24.93
N ASP A 330 4.32 -0.92 -25.57
CA ASP A 330 5.01 -1.78 -26.56
C ASP A 330 6.16 -2.61 -25.98
N ILE A 331 6.07 -2.97 -24.69
CA ILE A 331 7.07 -3.83 -24.01
C ILE A 331 6.77 -5.31 -24.28
N ILE A 332 5.48 -5.64 -24.43
CA ILE A 332 5.00 -6.95 -24.85
C ILE A 332 4.47 -6.80 -26.27
N PRO A 333 5.03 -7.53 -27.26
CA PRO A 333 4.49 -7.55 -28.61
C PRO A 333 3.08 -8.15 -28.66
N GLU A 334 2.27 -7.68 -29.60
CA GLU A 334 0.97 -8.30 -29.92
C GLU A 334 1.18 -9.77 -30.34
N GLY A 335 0.28 -10.65 -29.89
CA GLY A 335 0.38 -12.10 -30.15
C GLY A 335 1.29 -12.88 -29.21
N THR A 336 1.97 -12.24 -28.25
CA THR A 336 2.73 -12.95 -27.21
C THR A 336 1.80 -13.82 -26.36
N GLN A 337 2.19 -15.06 -26.06
CA GLN A 337 1.42 -15.88 -25.12
C GLN A 337 1.71 -15.45 -23.69
N VAL A 338 0.67 -14.98 -22.99
CA VAL A 338 0.78 -14.56 -21.60
C VAL A 338 -0.04 -15.47 -20.70
N THR A 339 0.59 -15.96 -19.63
CA THR A 339 -0.06 -16.76 -18.59
C THR A 339 -0.01 -16.04 -17.25
N GLY A 340 -1.16 -15.79 -16.64
CA GLY A 340 -1.23 -15.27 -15.29
C GLY A 340 -1.14 -16.40 -14.26
N LEU A 341 -0.28 -16.21 -13.26
CA LEU A 341 -0.04 -17.12 -12.15
C LEU A 341 -0.37 -16.43 -10.82
N CYS A 342 -1.23 -17.08 -10.04
CA CYS A 342 -1.53 -16.73 -8.65
C CYS A 342 -1.03 -17.86 -7.76
N ILE A 343 0.02 -17.56 -6.99
CA ILE A 343 0.69 -18.53 -6.10
C ILE A 343 0.35 -18.16 -4.66
N THR A 344 -0.19 -19.12 -3.90
CA THR A 344 -0.57 -18.89 -2.50
C THR A 344 0.41 -19.53 -1.52
N GLY A 345 0.45 -19.05 -0.28
CA GLY A 345 1.36 -19.58 0.75
C GLY A 345 1.07 -21.04 1.16
N GLU A 346 -0.19 -21.46 1.07
CA GLU A 346 -0.66 -22.79 1.50
C GLU A 346 -0.73 -23.83 0.37
N GLY A 347 -0.08 -23.56 -0.76
CA GLY A 347 0.12 -24.57 -1.80
C GLY A 347 -0.97 -24.62 -2.87
N LYS A 348 -1.99 -23.75 -2.84
CA LYS A 348 -2.94 -23.64 -3.94
C LYS A 348 -2.36 -22.73 -5.02
N ARG A 349 -2.37 -23.21 -6.26
CA ARG A 349 -2.00 -22.42 -7.44
C ARG A 349 -3.21 -22.27 -8.33
N LYS A 350 -3.44 -21.06 -8.84
CA LYS A 350 -4.37 -20.82 -9.96
C LYS A 350 -3.56 -20.24 -11.13
N SER A 351 -3.80 -20.77 -12.32
CA SER A 351 -3.19 -20.29 -13.56
C SER A 351 -4.29 -20.02 -14.58
N ARG A 352 -4.18 -18.93 -15.33
CA ARG A 352 -5.09 -18.60 -16.42
C ARG A 352 -4.32 -18.09 -17.61
N LYS A 353 -4.74 -18.47 -18.81
CA LYS A 353 -4.23 -17.87 -20.05
C LYS A 353 -4.84 -16.47 -20.18
N ILE A 354 -4.03 -15.48 -20.50
CA ILE A 354 -4.46 -14.10 -20.69
C ILE A 354 -4.53 -13.84 -22.19
N HIS A 355 -5.71 -13.49 -22.68
CA HIS A 355 -5.93 -13.12 -24.07
C HIS A 355 -5.56 -11.66 -24.26
N LEU A 356 -4.50 -11.39 -25.03
CA LEU A 356 -4.04 -10.02 -25.23
C LEU A 356 -4.99 -9.24 -26.13
N PRO A 357 -5.53 -8.09 -25.69
CA PRO A 357 -6.19 -7.17 -26.61
C PRO A 357 -5.16 -6.49 -27.52
N SER A 358 -5.64 -5.82 -28.56
CA SER A 358 -4.77 -4.97 -29.39
C SER A 358 -4.22 -3.81 -28.58
N ARG A 359 -3.06 -3.28 -28.99
CA ARG A 359 -2.43 -2.12 -28.37
C ARG A 359 -3.36 -0.91 -28.34
N GLN A 360 -4.07 -0.66 -29.44
CA GLN A 360 -5.03 0.45 -29.53
C GLN A 360 -6.16 0.29 -28.51
N GLN A 361 -6.75 -0.91 -28.42
CA GLN A 361 -7.79 -1.20 -27.41
C GLN A 361 -7.29 -0.99 -25.98
N ALA A 362 -6.05 -1.39 -25.68
CA ALA A 362 -5.45 -1.17 -24.36
C ALA A 362 -5.27 0.33 -24.04
N GLN A 363 -4.79 1.11 -25.02
CA GLN A 363 -4.63 2.56 -24.88
C GLN A 363 -5.98 3.26 -24.71
N ASP A 364 -6.96 2.94 -25.55
CA ASP A 364 -8.31 3.51 -25.50
C ASP A 364 -9.00 3.18 -24.17
N TYR A 365 -8.89 1.93 -23.71
CA TYR A 365 -9.45 1.51 -22.43
C TYR A 365 -8.85 2.28 -21.26
N LEU A 366 -7.51 2.37 -21.19
CA LEU A 366 -6.84 3.11 -20.12
C LEU A 366 -7.18 4.61 -20.17
N ALA A 367 -7.24 5.20 -21.35
CA ALA A 367 -7.64 6.60 -21.55
C ALA A 367 -9.08 6.86 -21.06
N ASN A 368 -10.02 5.99 -21.44
CA ASN A 368 -11.42 6.06 -21.01
C ASN A 368 -11.55 5.93 -19.49
N LEU A 369 -10.85 4.96 -18.90
CA LEU A 369 -10.87 4.73 -17.46
C LEU A 369 -10.30 5.93 -16.69
N LEU A 370 -9.19 6.50 -17.16
CA LEU A 370 -8.55 7.67 -16.56
C LEU A 370 -9.41 8.93 -16.66
N GLN A 371 -10.12 9.11 -17.77
CA GLN A 371 -11.07 10.21 -17.89
C GLN A 371 -12.22 10.03 -16.90
N GLU A 372 -12.85 8.85 -16.87
CA GLU A 372 -13.95 8.55 -15.97
C GLU A 372 -13.56 8.78 -14.52
N MET A 373 -12.40 8.29 -14.10
CA MET A 373 -11.87 8.45 -12.73
C MET A 373 -11.71 9.89 -12.24
N ASN A 374 -11.61 10.85 -13.17
CA ASN A 374 -11.45 12.26 -12.84
C ASN A 374 -12.77 13.05 -12.98
N THR A 375 -13.88 12.37 -13.26
CA THR A 375 -15.23 12.96 -13.22
C THR A 375 -15.83 12.84 -11.83
N GLU A 376 -16.61 13.84 -11.41
CA GLU A 376 -17.28 13.85 -10.10
C GLU A 376 -18.27 12.69 -9.93
N HIS A 377 -18.92 12.28 -11.03
CA HIS A 377 -19.89 11.18 -11.06
C HIS A 377 -19.26 9.78 -10.96
N ALA A 378 -17.93 9.67 -10.85
CA ALA A 378 -17.24 8.39 -10.73
C ALA A 378 -17.38 7.74 -9.35
N ALA A 379 -17.72 8.55 -8.33
CA ALA A 379 -17.90 8.11 -6.94
C ALA A 379 -19.22 7.33 -6.78
N VAL A 380 -19.17 6.06 -7.14
CA VAL A 380 -20.33 5.16 -7.14
C VAL A 380 -20.08 3.98 -6.21
N LEU A 381 -21.07 3.61 -5.40
CA LEU A 381 -21.06 2.39 -4.60
C LEU A 381 -21.24 1.18 -5.53
N MET A 382 -20.11 0.65 -6.03
CA MET A 382 -20.03 -0.52 -6.92
C MET A 382 -18.78 -1.35 -6.63
N PRO A 383 -18.79 -2.20 -5.58
CA PRO A 383 -17.65 -3.04 -5.24
C PRO A 383 -17.42 -4.11 -6.32
N VAL A 384 -16.16 -4.39 -6.64
CA VAL A 384 -15.80 -5.42 -7.64
C VAL A 384 -16.38 -6.80 -7.31
N GLU A 385 -16.58 -7.13 -6.03
CA GLU A 385 -17.18 -8.39 -5.63
C GLU A 385 -18.59 -8.58 -6.20
N SER A 386 -19.40 -7.53 -6.24
CA SER A 386 -20.74 -7.57 -6.86
C SER A 386 -20.64 -7.89 -8.35
N VAL A 387 -19.71 -7.23 -9.05
CA VAL A 387 -19.48 -7.40 -10.49
C VAL A 387 -19.07 -8.83 -10.81
N LEU A 388 -18.15 -9.40 -10.03
CA LEU A 388 -17.61 -10.75 -10.26
C LEU A 388 -18.61 -11.87 -9.90
N GLU A 389 -19.46 -11.66 -8.90
CA GLU A 389 -20.51 -12.62 -8.54
C GLU A 389 -21.66 -12.59 -9.54
N LEU A 390 -22.18 -11.40 -9.85
CA LEU A 390 -23.33 -11.23 -10.74
C LEU A 390 -23.00 -11.51 -12.21
N ALA A 391 -21.75 -11.31 -12.64
CA ALA A 391 -21.32 -11.70 -13.99
C ALA A 391 -21.46 -13.21 -14.24
N LYS A 392 -21.47 -14.06 -13.20
CA LYS A 392 -21.68 -15.51 -13.33
C LYS A 392 -23.12 -15.86 -13.67
N GLU A 393 -24.07 -14.95 -13.40
CA GLU A 393 -25.50 -15.15 -13.60
C GLU A 393 -25.94 -14.81 -15.05
N ASN A 394 -25.07 -14.20 -15.88
CA ASN A 394 -25.33 -13.84 -17.30
C ASN A 394 -26.67 -13.11 -17.53
N LEU A 395 -26.99 -12.15 -16.66
CA LEU A 395 -28.25 -11.41 -16.68
C LEU A 395 -28.28 -10.31 -17.75
N THR A 396 -29.48 -10.00 -18.25
CA THR A 396 -29.68 -8.89 -19.20
C THR A 396 -29.86 -7.55 -18.46
N GLY A 397 -29.73 -6.41 -19.15
CA GLY A 397 -29.54 -5.10 -18.50
C GLY A 397 -30.52 -4.73 -17.39
N ALA A 398 -31.84 -4.89 -17.59
CA ALA A 398 -32.83 -4.56 -16.57
C ALA A 398 -32.78 -5.54 -15.39
N ASP A 399 -32.69 -6.83 -15.67
CA ASP A 399 -32.60 -7.89 -14.66
C ASP A 399 -31.33 -7.74 -13.81
N TYR A 400 -30.21 -7.40 -14.46
CA TYR A 400 -28.94 -7.13 -13.80
C TYR A 400 -29.08 -5.97 -12.80
N ASN A 401 -29.72 -4.86 -13.22
CA ASN A 401 -29.86 -3.68 -12.38
C ASN A 401 -30.72 -3.96 -11.14
N SER A 402 -31.83 -4.71 -11.29
CA SER A 402 -32.65 -5.14 -10.15
C SER A 402 -31.89 -6.09 -9.23
N ARG A 403 -31.24 -7.11 -9.79
CA ARG A 403 -30.46 -8.10 -9.04
C ARG A 403 -29.29 -7.45 -8.28
N TYR A 404 -28.66 -6.44 -8.87
CA TYR A 404 -27.59 -5.66 -8.25
C TYR A 404 -28.05 -4.99 -6.96
N THR A 405 -29.19 -4.30 -7.00
CA THR A 405 -29.80 -3.64 -5.85
C THR A 405 -30.10 -4.66 -4.75
N GLU A 406 -30.72 -5.78 -5.09
CA GLU A 406 -31.00 -6.86 -4.13
C GLU A 406 -29.73 -7.42 -3.47
N TRP A 407 -28.67 -7.61 -4.25
CA TRP A 407 -27.39 -8.12 -3.73
C TRP A 407 -26.75 -7.10 -2.77
N MET A 408 -26.75 -5.81 -3.12
CA MET A 408 -26.21 -4.76 -2.28
C MET A 408 -27.02 -4.61 -0.98
N ASP A 409 -28.34 -4.60 -1.06
CA ASP A 409 -29.22 -4.53 0.11
C ASP A 409 -29.01 -5.73 1.04
N ALA A 410 -28.86 -6.94 0.48
CA ALA A 410 -28.58 -8.13 1.27
C ALA A 410 -27.24 -8.06 2.01
N LYS A 411 -26.22 -7.41 1.42
CA LYS A 411 -24.93 -7.18 2.07
C LYS A 411 -25.04 -6.10 3.14
N LEU A 412 -25.54 -4.92 2.80
CA LEU A 412 -25.58 -3.77 3.72
C LEU A 412 -26.51 -4.02 4.92
N ASN A 413 -27.59 -4.78 4.75
CA ASN A 413 -28.50 -5.14 5.83
C ASN A 413 -28.04 -6.38 6.62
N SER A 414 -26.90 -6.98 6.27
CA SER A 414 -26.37 -8.11 7.04
C SER A 414 -25.90 -7.65 8.42
N SER A 415 -26.16 -8.43 9.45
CA SER A 415 -25.66 -8.16 10.82
C SER A 415 -24.17 -8.45 11.00
N SER A 416 -23.47 -8.81 9.93
CA SER A 416 -22.06 -9.18 9.99
C SER A 416 -21.17 -7.94 10.00
N GLU A 417 -20.20 -7.89 10.92
CA GLU A 417 -19.19 -6.84 10.94
C GLU A 417 -18.32 -6.85 9.67
N ASN A 418 -18.21 -7.98 8.97
CA ASN A 418 -17.44 -8.12 7.74
C ASN A 418 -18.37 -8.41 6.56
N LEU A 419 -18.70 -7.37 5.81
CA LEU A 419 -19.56 -7.42 4.63
C LEU A 419 -18.92 -8.18 3.46
N GLY A 420 -17.59 -8.34 3.50
CA GLY A 420 -16.83 -9.05 2.48
C GLY A 420 -16.67 -8.28 1.16
N ILE A 421 -16.95 -6.97 1.15
CA ILE A 421 -16.88 -6.08 -0.02
C ILE A 421 -15.72 -5.10 0.09
N SER A 422 -15.10 -4.78 -1.04
CA SER A 422 -13.98 -3.83 -1.09
C SER A 422 -14.39 -2.42 -0.62
N SER A 423 -15.64 -2.02 -0.85
CA SER A 423 -16.15 -0.71 -0.43
C SER A 423 -16.26 -0.53 1.08
N GLN A 424 -16.18 -1.60 1.88
CA GLN A 424 -16.13 -1.50 3.33
C GLN A 424 -14.83 -0.86 3.85
N TYR A 425 -13.74 -1.00 3.09
CA TYR A 425 -12.43 -0.53 3.48
C TYR A 425 -12.10 0.75 2.74
N GLY A 426 -11.98 1.85 3.47
CA GLY A 426 -11.64 3.16 2.93
C GLY A 426 -12.09 4.32 3.81
N PRO A 427 -11.92 5.56 3.32
CA PRO A 427 -12.30 6.77 4.04
C PRO A 427 -13.81 6.93 4.25
N VAL A 428 -14.64 6.42 3.34
CA VAL A 428 -16.11 6.57 3.44
C VAL A 428 -16.67 5.45 4.30
N LYS A 429 -17.15 5.77 5.50
CA LYS A 429 -17.64 4.78 6.48
C LYS A 429 -19.14 4.46 6.34
N PHE A 430 -19.97 5.47 6.06
CA PHE A 430 -21.43 5.34 6.01
C PHE A 430 -21.91 4.91 4.62
N LEU A 431 -21.78 3.62 4.30
CA LEU A 431 -22.16 3.09 2.99
C LEU A 431 -23.67 3.06 2.73
N THR A 432 -24.48 3.01 3.78
CA THR A 432 -25.96 2.97 3.70
C THR A 432 -26.57 4.24 3.13
N ASP A 433 -25.86 5.35 3.23
CA ASP A 433 -26.38 6.67 2.87
C ASP A 433 -26.08 7.03 1.41
N ILE A 434 -25.42 6.11 0.69
CA ILE A 434 -24.90 6.34 -0.65
C ILE A 434 -25.83 5.70 -1.66
N ALA A 435 -26.30 6.51 -2.60
CA ALA A 435 -27.14 6.04 -3.69
C ALA A 435 -26.39 5.02 -4.56
N TYR A 436 -27.12 3.98 -4.98
CA TYR A 436 -26.63 3.03 -5.97
C TYR A 436 -26.54 3.69 -7.35
N PRO A 437 -25.69 3.18 -8.26
CA PRO A 437 -25.65 3.68 -9.63
C PRO A 437 -27.01 3.53 -10.30
N GLU A 438 -27.38 4.51 -11.14
CA GLU A 438 -28.63 4.47 -11.92
C GLU A 438 -28.64 3.30 -12.92
N ASN A 439 -27.49 2.99 -13.53
CA ASN A 439 -27.36 1.90 -14.49
C ASN A 439 -26.07 1.05 -14.25
N PRO A 440 -26.09 0.15 -13.26
CA PRO A 440 -24.97 -0.73 -12.94
C PRO A 440 -24.47 -1.55 -14.15
N HIS A 441 -25.38 -2.08 -14.97
CA HIS A 441 -25.05 -2.88 -16.14
C HIS A 441 -24.21 -2.10 -17.17
N GLN A 442 -24.56 -0.84 -17.43
CA GLN A 442 -23.79 0.01 -18.34
C GLN A 442 -22.37 0.29 -17.81
N LEU A 443 -22.23 0.50 -16.49
CA LEU A 443 -20.92 0.71 -15.86
C LEU A 443 -20.05 -0.53 -15.96
N ILE A 444 -20.62 -1.73 -15.84
CA ILE A 444 -19.88 -2.98 -15.95
C ILE A 444 -19.38 -3.20 -17.36
N ASN A 445 -20.21 -2.97 -18.37
CA ASN A 445 -19.77 -3.09 -19.76
C ASN A 445 -18.65 -2.10 -20.07
N ARG A 446 -18.73 -0.87 -19.55
CA ARG A 446 -17.66 0.13 -19.71
C ARG A 446 -16.37 -0.23 -18.99
N ARG A 447 -16.44 -0.73 -17.74
CA ARG A 447 -15.28 -0.90 -16.85
C ARG A 447 -14.70 -2.31 -16.81
N PHE A 448 -15.46 -3.36 -17.14
CA PHE A 448 -15.05 -4.75 -16.91
C PHE A 448 -15.22 -5.67 -18.12
N GLN A 449 -15.90 -5.24 -19.19
CA GLN A 449 -16.03 -6.06 -20.40
C GLN A 449 -14.66 -6.53 -20.93
N LEU A 450 -13.71 -5.61 -21.09
CA LEU A 450 -12.37 -5.95 -21.55
C LEU A 450 -11.64 -6.88 -20.56
N PHE A 451 -11.88 -6.72 -19.26
CA PHE A 451 -11.33 -7.62 -18.24
C PHE A 451 -11.88 -9.05 -18.39
N PHE A 452 -13.19 -9.19 -18.63
CA PHE A 452 -13.82 -10.49 -18.85
C PHE A 452 -13.25 -11.17 -20.09
N GLU A 453 -13.17 -10.45 -21.20
CA GLU A 453 -12.60 -10.93 -22.47
C GLU A 453 -11.11 -11.33 -22.36
N THR A 454 -10.35 -10.62 -21.52
CA THR A 454 -8.91 -10.82 -21.37
C THR A 454 -8.56 -11.96 -20.41
N VAL A 455 -9.29 -12.13 -19.29
CA VAL A 455 -8.86 -13.00 -18.16
C VAL A 455 -9.87 -14.07 -17.75
N LEU A 456 -11.15 -13.93 -18.10
CA LEU A 456 -12.23 -14.80 -17.62
C LEU A 456 -12.95 -15.61 -18.71
N VAL A 457 -12.48 -15.55 -19.96
CA VAL A 457 -12.94 -16.39 -21.08
C VAL A 457 -12.48 -17.84 -20.93
#